data_AF-A0A6L4A574-F1
#
_entry.id   AF-A0A6L4A574-F1
#
_cell.length_a   1.000
_cell.length_b   1.000
_cell.length_c   1.000
_cell.angle_alpha   90.00
_cell.angle_beta   90.00
_cell.angle_gamma   90.00
#
_symmetry.space_group_name_H-M   'P 1'
#
loop_
_entity.id
_entity.type
_entity.pdbx_description
1 polymer ?
#
loop_
_entity_poly.entity_id
_entity_poly.type
_entity_poly.pdbx_seq_one_letter_code
_entity_poly.pdbx_strand_id
1 'polypeptide(L)'
;MDYKTLSFRGPFPNRMDPFAEAARYFNQLHSGIIGEMVARIQPSLFDMGYVASKETSLQVADMRKPDLSVFNLTAHPPSISVDYHAAAEAILMEAGIAIEYEEALEVPEFEAIRIYNRETGAVVTVVEVISPSNKTGPAEMRRYREERWQLFIEKGVIVVEIDLTRSNQRLVDHVLTAEYPYHIALFIPGQAPRVIPMALKEPLKSFALPLPDNVLGI
;
A
#
# COMPACT_ATOMS: atom_id res chain seq x y z
N MET A 1 6.62 32.13 -20.00
CA MET A 1 6.95 30.80 -19.45
C MET A 1 7.43 29.95 -20.61
N ASP A 2 8.61 29.35 -20.49
CA ASP A 2 9.20 28.51 -21.54
C ASP A 2 8.45 27.16 -21.64
N TYR A 3 8.22 26.68 -22.86
CA TYR A 3 7.57 25.41 -23.17
C TYR A 3 8.24 24.23 -22.44
N LYS A 4 9.58 24.28 -22.28
CA LYS A 4 10.33 23.30 -21.50
C LYS A 4 9.94 23.29 -20.01
N THR A 5 9.62 24.44 -19.43
CA THR A 5 9.22 24.51 -18.02
C THR A 5 7.81 23.96 -17.82
N LEU A 6 6.93 24.14 -18.81
CA LEU A 6 5.60 23.54 -18.82
C LEU A 6 5.67 22.01 -19.01
N SER A 7 6.57 21.51 -19.86
CA SER A 7 6.73 20.07 -20.09
C SER A 7 7.36 19.33 -18.91
N PHE A 8 8.21 20.00 -18.12
CA PHE A 8 8.89 19.39 -16.97
C PHE A 8 8.01 19.33 -15.71
N ARG A 9 7.10 20.30 -15.54
CA ARG A 9 6.16 20.34 -14.39
C ARG A 9 4.83 19.67 -14.66
N GLY A 10 4.49 19.45 -15.93
CA GLY A 10 3.18 19.01 -16.35
C GLY A 10 2.07 20.05 -16.08
N PRO A 11 0.83 19.78 -16.53
CA PRO A 11 -0.32 20.66 -16.29
C PRO A 11 -0.77 20.71 -14.82
N PHE A 12 -0.27 19.79 -13.98
CA PHE A 12 -0.65 19.64 -12.57
C PHE A 12 0.57 19.73 -11.63
N PRO A 13 1.23 20.89 -11.53
CA PRO A 13 2.38 21.04 -10.65
C PRO A 13 2.00 20.81 -9.18
N ASN A 14 2.77 19.98 -8.48
CA ASN A 14 2.57 19.61 -7.06
C ASN A 14 1.20 19.00 -6.75
N ARG A 15 0.52 18.44 -7.76
CA ARG A 15 -0.77 17.77 -7.65
C ARG A 15 -0.73 16.48 -8.46
N MET A 16 -1.62 15.55 -8.15
CA MET A 16 -1.78 14.37 -8.99
C MET A 16 -2.39 14.78 -10.34
N ASP A 17 -1.88 14.23 -11.44
CA ASP A 17 -2.49 14.37 -12.75
C ASP A 17 -3.79 13.55 -12.78
N PRO A 18 -4.99 14.18 -12.86
CA PRO A 18 -6.27 13.47 -12.87
C PRO A 18 -6.47 12.55 -14.08
N PHE A 19 -5.60 12.64 -15.09
CA PHE A 19 -5.59 11.79 -16.29
C PHE A 19 -4.50 10.70 -16.24
N ALA A 20 -3.70 10.64 -15.17
CA ALA A 20 -2.67 9.60 -14.99
C ALA A 20 -3.24 8.17 -15.07
N GLU A 21 -4.53 8.02 -14.74
CA GLU A 21 -5.28 6.75 -14.76
C GLU A 21 -5.55 6.18 -16.15
N ALA A 22 -5.18 6.88 -17.23
CA ALA A 22 -5.22 6.31 -18.56
C ALA A 22 -4.32 5.05 -18.61
N ALA A 23 -4.96 3.87 -18.73
CA ALA A 23 -4.34 2.55 -18.52
C ALA A 23 -3.00 2.34 -19.26
N ARG A 24 -2.83 2.93 -20.45
CA ARG A 24 -1.57 2.87 -21.23
C ARG A 24 -0.37 3.49 -20.51
N TYR A 25 -0.57 4.56 -19.75
CA TYR A 25 0.50 5.29 -19.06
C TYR A 25 0.62 4.89 -17.59
N PHE A 26 -0.48 4.43 -16.99
CA PHE A 26 -0.51 4.10 -15.56
C PHE A 26 0.45 2.97 -15.21
N ASN A 27 0.61 1.92 -16.03
CA ASN A 27 1.54 0.82 -15.72
C ASN A 27 2.99 1.29 -15.52
N GLN A 28 3.45 2.25 -16.32
CA GLN A 28 4.80 2.81 -16.19
C GLN A 28 4.91 3.71 -14.96
N LEU A 29 3.90 4.55 -14.71
CA LEU A 29 3.83 5.41 -13.53
C LEU A 29 3.79 4.58 -12.24
N HIS A 30 2.98 3.52 -12.22
CA HIS A 30 2.82 2.59 -11.10
C HIS A 30 4.10 1.86 -10.74
N SER A 31 4.74 1.23 -11.74
CA SER A 31 6.04 0.59 -11.55
C SER A 31 7.12 1.59 -11.10
N GLY A 32 7.08 2.83 -11.60
CA GLY A 32 7.98 3.92 -11.20
C GLY A 32 7.75 4.38 -9.76
N ILE A 33 6.50 4.60 -9.35
CA ILE A 33 6.13 4.96 -7.96
C ILE A 33 6.69 3.94 -6.99
N ILE A 34 6.50 2.64 -7.28
CA ILE A 34 7.00 1.56 -6.42
C ILE A 34 8.53 1.57 -6.36
N GLY A 35 9.20 1.74 -7.50
CA GLY A 35 10.66 1.82 -7.56
C GLY A 35 11.20 2.98 -6.73
N GLU A 36 10.63 4.17 -6.87
CA GLU A 36 11.00 5.37 -6.11
C GLU A 36 10.71 5.23 -4.61
N MET A 37 9.56 4.65 -4.26
CA MET A 37 9.23 4.36 -2.86
C MET A 37 10.27 3.44 -2.22
N VAL A 38 10.58 2.31 -2.86
CA VAL A 38 11.62 1.39 -2.39
C VAL A 38 12.95 2.11 -2.24
N ALA A 39 13.40 2.83 -3.27
CA ALA A 39 14.67 3.56 -3.23
C ALA A 39 14.75 4.57 -2.08
N ARG A 40 13.63 5.23 -1.76
CA ARG A 40 13.55 6.23 -0.68
C ARG A 40 13.51 5.61 0.71
N ILE A 41 12.76 4.53 0.92
CA ILE A 41 12.59 3.92 2.26
C ILE A 41 13.72 2.95 2.61
N GLN A 42 14.37 2.34 1.62
CA GLN A 42 15.34 1.26 1.81
C GLN A 42 16.51 1.62 2.74
N PRO A 43 17.14 2.82 2.69
CA PRO A 43 18.23 3.16 3.59
C PRO A 43 17.79 3.17 5.06
N SER A 44 16.70 3.87 5.38
CA SER A 44 16.18 3.95 6.74
C SER A 44 15.67 2.60 7.26
N LEU A 45 15.01 1.81 6.39
CA LEU A 45 14.63 0.45 6.75
C LEU A 45 15.86 -0.41 7.08
N PHE A 46 16.94 -0.29 6.31
CA PHE A 46 18.15 -1.06 6.54
C PHE A 46 18.78 -0.77 7.92
N ASP A 47 18.84 0.51 8.29
CA ASP A 47 19.32 0.98 9.60
C ASP A 47 18.45 0.47 10.75
N MET A 48 17.14 0.30 10.50
CA MET A 48 16.17 -0.26 11.45
C MET A 48 16.14 -1.80 11.47
N GLY A 49 16.99 -2.49 10.69
CA GLY A 49 17.02 -3.95 10.65
C GLY A 49 15.98 -4.58 9.71
N TYR A 50 15.46 -3.82 8.74
CA TYR A 50 14.49 -4.27 7.74
C TYR A 50 15.03 -4.16 6.31
N VAL A 51 14.37 -4.83 5.37
CA VAL A 51 14.66 -4.71 3.93
C VAL A 51 13.36 -4.67 3.15
N ALA A 52 13.26 -3.79 2.14
CA ALA A 52 12.13 -3.74 1.23
C ALA A 52 12.48 -4.49 -0.06
N SER A 53 11.51 -5.24 -0.59
CA SER A 53 11.62 -5.89 -1.89
C SER A 53 10.40 -5.54 -2.74
N LYS A 54 10.64 -5.20 -4.01
CA LYS A 54 9.57 -5.12 -5.01
C LYS A 54 9.24 -6.54 -5.45
N GLU A 55 8.03 -7.01 -5.17
CA GLU A 55 7.51 -8.22 -5.76
C GLU A 55 6.48 -7.90 -6.84
N THR A 56 6.78 -8.35 -8.06
CA THR A 56 5.79 -8.38 -9.14
C THR A 56 4.97 -9.65 -8.92
N SER A 57 3.65 -9.51 -8.76
CA SER A 57 2.76 -10.66 -8.73
C SER A 57 2.92 -11.44 -10.04
N LEU A 58 3.66 -12.57 -10.00
CA LEU A 58 3.93 -13.45 -11.14
C LEU A 58 2.67 -14.29 -11.46
N GLN A 59 1.51 -13.64 -11.57
CA GLN A 59 0.24 -14.32 -11.85
C GLN A 59 -0.04 -14.50 -13.34
N VAL A 60 0.77 -13.92 -14.23
CA VAL A 60 0.51 -13.93 -15.68
C VAL A 60 1.28 -15.03 -16.43
N ALA A 61 2.18 -15.79 -15.78
CA ALA A 61 3.05 -16.72 -16.51
C ALA A 61 2.68 -18.21 -16.40
N ASP A 62 1.97 -18.68 -15.38
CA ASP A 62 1.52 -20.08 -15.34
C ASP A 62 0.38 -20.26 -14.32
N MET A 63 -0.70 -20.93 -14.71
CA MET A 63 -1.89 -21.22 -13.87
C MET A 63 -1.61 -22.27 -12.77
N ARG A 64 -0.45 -22.22 -12.14
CA ARG A 64 -0.13 -23.01 -10.95
C ARG A 64 -0.23 -22.08 -9.75
N LYS A 65 -0.66 -22.59 -8.60
CA LYS A 65 -0.66 -21.89 -7.32
C LYS A 65 0.52 -22.37 -6.46
N PRO A 66 1.79 -21.96 -6.67
CA PRO A 66 2.88 -22.29 -5.74
C PRO A 66 3.05 -21.27 -4.61
N ASP A 67 2.47 -20.07 -4.71
CA ASP A 67 2.90 -18.94 -3.86
C ASP A 67 2.44 -19.02 -2.40
N LEU A 68 1.26 -19.58 -2.08
CA LEU A 68 0.75 -19.60 -0.70
C LEU A 68 1.62 -20.44 0.26
N SER A 69 2.43 -21.37 -0.28
CA SER A 69 3.21 -22.34 0.49
C SER A 69 4.69 -21.97 0.69
N VAL A 70 5.20 -20.94 0.01
CA VAL A 70 6.64 -20.59 0.05
C VAL A 70 6.93 -19.42 0.99
N PHE A 71 5.90 -18.71 1.46
CA PHE A 71 6.11 -17.66 2.44
C PHE A 71 6.48 -18.26 3.79
N ASN A 72 7.61 -17.86 4.37
CA ASN A 72 7.93 -18.04 5.79
C ASN A 72 7.00 -17.15 6.66
N LEU A 73 5.68 -17.28 6.49
CA LEU A 73 4.63 -16.81 7.41
C LEU A 73 4.56 -17.72 8.66
N THR A 74 5.58 -18.55 8.86
CA THR A 74 5.73 -19.57 9.91
C THR A 74 6.48 -19.06 11.13
N ALA A 75 7.11 -17.89 11.05
CA ALA A 75 7.53 -17.17 12.25
C ALA A 75 6.27 -16.69 12.98
N HIS A 76 6.28 -16.70 14.30
CA HIS A 76 5.18 -16.17 15.11
C HIS A 76 4.78 -14.78 14.58
N PRO A 77 3.47 -14.45 14.57
CA PRO A 77 3.03 -13.11 14.16
C PRO A 77 3.89 -12.07 14.89
N PRO A 78 4.45 -11.08 14.18
CA PRO A 78 5.31 -10.10 14.80
C PRO A 78 4.52 -9.43 15.93
N SER A 79 5.12 -9.35 17.13
CA SER A 79 4.49 -8.65 18.25
C SER A 79 4.48 -7.16 17.94
N ILE A 80 3.31 -6.63 17.58
CA ILE A 80 3.14 -5.20 17.36
C ILE A 80 3.20 -4.51 18.73
N SER A 81 4.21 -3.68 18.94
CA SER A 81 4.41 -2.93 20.19
C SER A 81 4.19 -1.43 20.02
N VAL A 82 4.12 -0.93 18.78
CA VAL A 82 3.94 0.48 18.47
C VAL A 82 2.47 0.89 18.56
N ASP A 83 2.15 1.95 19.31
CA ASP A 83 0.90 2.70 19.13
C ASP A 83 1.06 3.58 17.89
N TYR A 84 0.38 3.21 16.80
CA TYR A 84 0.57 3.86 15.52
C TYR A 84 0.19 5.34 15.56
N HIS A 85 -0.88 5.70 16.25
CA HIS A 85 -1.35 7.08 16.29
C HIS A 85 -0.33 7.99 16.97
N ALA A 86 0.09 7.59 18.17
CA ALA A 86 1.10 8.32 18.92
C ALA A 86 2.44 8.40 18.18
N ALA A 87 2.84 7.31 17.53
CA ALA A 87 4.09 7.26 16.76
C ALA A 87 4.05 8.17 15.52
N ALA A 88 2.93 8.18 14.78
CA ALA A 88 2.74 9.04 13.62
C ALA A 88 2.76 10.52 14.02
N GLU A 89 2.07 10.91 15.09
CA GLU A 89 2.09 12.28 15.62
C GLU A 89 3.50 12.70 16.06
N ALA A 90 4.25 11.80 16.71
CA ALA A 90 5.61 12.08 17.19
C ALA A 90 6.59 12.43 16.05
N ILE A 91 6.37 11.90 14.85
CA ILE A 91 7.18 12.21 13.66
C ILE A 91 6.50 13.20 12.70
N LEU A 92 5.43 13.87 13.14
CA LEU A 92 4.67 14.87 12.38
C LEU A 92 4.11 14.33 11.05
N MET A 93 3.59 13.10 11.09
CA MET A 93 2.95 12.44 9.95
C MET A 93 1.44 12.30 10.15
N GLU A 94 0.70 12.10 9.05
CA GLU A 94 -0.74 11.87 9.11
C GLU A 94 -1.05 10.52 9.79
N ALA A 95 -1.71 10.57 10.94
CA ALA A 95 -2.11 9.38 11.69
C ALA A 95 -3.39 8.71 11.15
N GLY A 96 -4.14 9.41 10.29
CA GLY A 96 -5.40 8.93 9.72
C GLY A 96 -6.54 8.82 10.73
N ILE A 97 -7.74 8.64 10.19
CA ILE A 97 -8.98 8.50 10.95
C ILE A 97 -9.19 7.02 11.24
N ALA A 98 -9.35 6.64 12.50
CA ALA A 98 -9.72 5.28 12.88
C ALA A 98 -11.17 4.99 12.44
N ILE A 99 -11.39 3.83 11.83
CA ILE A 99 -12.70 3.41 11.33
C ILE A 99 -13.14 2.09 11.99
N GLU A 100 -14.45 1.93 12.15
CA GLU A 100 -15.04 0.63 12.46
C GLU A 100 -15.10 -0.19 11.17
N TYR A 101 -14.69 -1.45 11.22
CA TYR A 101 -14.49 -2.29 10.04
C TYR A 101 -15.36 -3.54 10.10
N GLU A 102 -16.42 -3.59 9.28
CA GLU A 102 -17.28 -4.76 9.07
C GLU A 102 -16.83 -5.51 7.81
N GLU A 103 -15.78 -6.32 7.95
CA GLU A 103 -15.31 -7.50 7.16
C GLU A 103 -15.46 -7.60 5.62
N ALA A 104 -15.96 -6.60 4.88
CA ALA A 104 -16.04 -6.69 3.41
C ALA A 104 -14.77 -6.12 2.76
N LEU A 105 -13.85 -7.01 2.39
CA LEU A 105 -12.66 -6.70 1.61
C LEU A 105 -12.88 -7.07 0.15
N GLU A 106 -12.95 -6.09 -0.74
CA GLU A 106 -12.72 -6.36 -2.16
C GLU A 106 -11.23 -6.21 -2.45
N VAL A 107 -10.54 -7.29 -2.83
CA VAL A 107 -9.08 -7.24 -2.98
C VAL A 107 -8.66 -7.03 -4.46
N PRO A 108 -8.16 -5.84 -4.86
CA PRO A 108 -7.68 -5.60 -6.21
C PRO A 108 -6.34 -6.29 -6.50
N GLU A 109 -5.91 -6.34 -7.76
CA GLU A 109 -4.57 -6.86 -8.15
C GLU A 109 -3.48 -5.91 -7.65
N PHE A 110 -2.29 -6.42 -7.29
CA PHE A 110 -1.24 -5.58 -6.69
C PHE A 110 0.16 -5.89 -7.23
N GLU A 111 0.93 -4.83 -7.50
CA GLU A 111 2.37 -4.87 -7.24
C GLU A 111 2.56 -4.42 -5.79
N ALA A 112 3.33 -5.19 -5.02
CA ALA A 112 3.50 -4.96 -3.59
C ALA A 112 4.97 -4.74 -3.25
N ILE A 113 5.20 -3.84 -2.30
CA ILE A 113 6.47 -3.74 -1.59
C ILE A 113 6.33 -4.60 -0.34
N ARG A 114 7.19 -5.60 -0.19
CA ARG A 114 7.26 -6.39 1.03
C ARG A 114 8.43 -5.95 1.86
N ILE A 115 8.18 -5.76 3.15
CA ILE A 115 9.19 -5.41 4.13
C ILE A 115 9.46 -6.64 4.98
N TYR A 116 10.72 -7.03 5.07
CA TYR A 116 11.18 -8.19 5.80
C TYR A 116 12.03 -7.77 6.99
N ASN A 117 11.87 -8.46 8.11
CA ASN A 117 12.85 -8.41 9.19
C ASN A 117 14.13 -9.13 8.72
N ARG A 118 15.30 -8.48 8.85
CA ARG A 118 16.57 -9.01 8.34
C ARG A 118 17.12 -10.19 9.14
N GLU A 119 16.78 -10.28 10.43
CA GLU A 119 17.24 -11.36 11.31
C GLU A 119 16.42 -12.63 11.08
N THR A 120 15.09 -12.50 11.01
CA THR A 120 14.19 -13.65 10.94
C THR A 120 13.78 -14.01 9.51
N GLY A 121 13.92 -13.08 8.56
CA GLY A 121 13.40 -13.22 7.20
C GLY A 121 11.88 -13.16 7.09
N ALA A 122 11.17 -12.86 8.18
CA ALA A 122 9.71 -12.79 8.19
C ALA A 122 9.22 -11.53 7.48
N VAL A 123 8.14 -11.64 6.71
CA VAL A 123 7.41 -10.49 6.18
C VAL A 123 6.68 -9.82 7.34
N VAL A 124 6.95 -8.53 7.56
CA VAL A 124 6.36 -7.76 8.66
C VAL A 124 5.34 -6.74 8.19
N THR A 125 5.55 -6.15 7.02
CA THR A 125 4.67 -5.15 6.42
C THR A 125 4.58 -5.38 4.91
N VAL A 126 3.37 -5.27 4.36
CA VAL A 126 3.10 -5.28 2.92
C VAL A 126 2.50 -3.94 2.54
N VAL A 127 3.10 -3.26 1.57
CA VAL A 127 2.57 -2.00 1.00
C VAL A 127 2.08 -2.28 -0.41
N GLU A 128 0.80 -2.08 -0.64
CA GLU A 128 0.13 -2.34 -1.91
C GLU A 128 -0.24 -1.01 -2.56
N VAL A 129 0.27 -0.78 -3.77
CA VAL A 129 -0.10 0.41 -4.57
C VAL A 129 -1.14 -0.01 -5.59
N ILE A 130 -2.31 0.63 -5.59
CA ILE A 130 -3.42 0.24 -6.46
C ILE A 130 -3.21 0.79 -7.88
N SER A 131 -3.59 -0.01 -8.88
CA SER A 131 -3.59 0.41 -10.29
C SER A 131 -4.99 0.32 -10.91
N PRO A 132 -5.34 1.14 -11.93
CA PRO A 132 -6.63 1.08 -12.62
C PRO A 132 -6.86 -0.23 -13.38
N SER A 133 -5.82 -0.82 -13.98
CA SER A 133 -5.94 -2.10 -14.70
C SER A 133 -6.27 -3.26 -13.75
N ASN A 134 -6.07 -3.07 -12.45
CA ASN A 134 -6.22 -4.08 -11.42
C ASN A 134 -7.67 -4.29 -10.97
N LYS A 135 -8.62 -3.51 -11.53
CA LYS A 135 -10.05 -3.46 -11.16
C LYS A 135 -10.96 -4.21 -12.15
N THR A 136 -10.40 -4.87 -13.16
CA THR A 136 -11.15 -5.68 -14.16
C THR A 136 -10.66 -7.13 -14.24
N GLY A 137 -10.32 -7.73 -13.09
CA GLY A 137 -9.88 -9.13 -13.02
C GLY A 137 -11.02 -10.16 -12.97
N PRO A 138 -10.83 -11.39 -13.48
CA PRO A 138 -11.73 -12.53 -13.28
C PRO A 138 -12.03 -12.81 -11.79
N ALA A 139 -13.20 -13.37 -11.48
CA ALA A 139 -13.65 -13.64 -10.11
C ALA A 139 -12.68 -14.53 -9.30
N GLU A 140 -12.01 -15.49 -9.96
CA GLU A 140 -11.02 -16.37 -9.32
C GLU A 140 -9.77 -15.63 -8.85
N MET A 141 -9.35 -14.59 -9.59
CA MET A 141 -8.20 -13.77 -9.20
C MET A 141 -8.55 -12.88 -8.01
N ARG A 142 -9.77 -12.33 -7.95
CA ARG A 142 -10.26 -11.60 -6.77
C ARG A 142 -10.26 -12.47 -5.52
N ARG A 143 -10.87 -13.66 -5.61
CA ARG A 143 -10.92 -14.62 -4.50
C ARG A 143 -9.54 -15.04 -4.00
N TYR A 144 -8.60 -15.32 -4.91
CA TYR A 144 -7.23 -15.68 -4.50
C TYR A 144 -6.55 -14.54 -3.71
N ARG A 145 -6.82 -13.28 -4.09
CA ARG A 145 -6.23 -12.12 -3.41
C ARG A 145 -6.90 -11.87 -2.07
N GLU A 146 -8.22 -12.02 -1.99
CA GLU A 146 -8.97 -12.04 -0.72
C GLU A 146 -8.38 -13.07 0.25
N GLU A 147 -8.21 -14.31 -0.19
CA GLU A 147 -7.60 -15.38 0.62
C GLU A 147 -6.17 -15.03 1.07
N ARG A 148 -5.37 -14.42 0.20
CA ARG A 148 -3.99 -14.02 0.52
C ARG A 148 -3.94 -12.85 1.51
N TRP A 149 -4.83 -11.90 1.38
CA TRP A 149 -4.91 -10.73 2.24
C TRP A 149 -5.40 -11.12 3.64
N GLN A 150 -6.44 -11.96 3.71
CA GLN A 150 -6.89 -12.56 4.96
C GLN A 150 -5.76 -13.31 5.64
N LEU A 151 -5.00 -14.10 4.88
CA LEU A 151 -3.82 -14.79 5.41
C LEU A 151 -2.78 -13.82 5.98
N PHE A 152 -2.52 -12.67 5.36
CA PHE A 152 -1.59 -11.67 5.91
C PHE A 152 -2.09 -11.13 7.26
N ILE A 153 -3.37 -10.77 7.35
CA ILE A 153 -3.95 -10.30 8.61
C ILE A 153 -3.94 -11.37 9.69
N GLU A 154 -4.37 -12.59 9.36
CA GLU A 154 -4.34 -13.74 10.27
C GLU A 154 -2.93 -14.03 10.80
N LYS A 155 -1.91 -13.75 9.98
CA LYS A 155 -0.49 -13.93 10.32
C LYS A 155 0.13 -12.72 11.02
N GLY A 156 -0.66 -11.71 11.35
CA GLY A 156 -0.17 -10.51 12.03
C GLY A 156 0.78 -9.67 11.16
N VAL A 157 0.67 -9.77 9.83
CA VAL A 157 1.40 -8.90 8.91
C VAL A 157 0.67 -7.57 8.82
N ILE A 158 1.40 -6.47 8.89
CA ILE A 158 0.83 -5.14 8.71
C ILE A 158 0.54 -4.92 7.22
N VAL A 159 -0.63 -4.40 6.89
CA VAL A 159 -0.98 -4.09 5.49
C VAL A 159 -1.22 -2.60 5.33
N VAL A 160 -0.61 -2.04 4.30
CA VAL A 160 -0.77 -0.64 3.89
C VAL A 160 -1.26 -0.64 2.45
N GLU A 161 -2.43 -0.08 2.20
CA GLU A 161 -2.92 0.20 0.86
C GLU A 161 -2.70 1.67 0.51
N ILE A 162 -2.27 1.93 -0.72
CA ILE A 162 -2.18 3.26 -1.31
C ILE A 162 -3.01 3.24 -2.60
N ASP A 163 -4.23 3.77 -2.55
CA ASP A 163 -5.11 3.89 -3.72
C ASP A 163 -5.06 5.31 -4.29
N LEU A 164 -4.41 5.43 -5.45
CA LEU A 164 -4.28 6.66 -6.21
C LEU A 164 -5.19 6.68 -7.44
N THR A 165 -6.30 5.94 -7.40
CA THR A 165 -7.23 5.79 -8.53
C THR A 165 -8.63 6.27 -8.18
N ARG A 166 -9.35 6.87 -9.15
CA ARG A 166 -10.71 7.40 -8.97
C ARG A 166 -11.81 6.34 -9.12
N SER A 167 -11.46 5.07 -9.24
CA SER A 167 -12.41 3.99 -9.48
C SER A 167 -13.13 3.56 -8.21
N ASN A 168 -14.36 3.07 -8.36
CA ASN A 168 -15.28 2.73 -7.26
C ASN A 168 -15.02 1.38 -6.58
N GLN A 169 -14.13 0.53 -7.11
CA GLN A 169 -13.71 -0.68 -6.38
C GLN A 169 -12.60 -0.31 -5.40
N ARG A 170 -12.89 -0.44 -4.11
CA ARG A 170 -12.04 -0.04 -2.98
C ARG A 170 -11.87 -1.23 -2.04
N LEU A 171 -10.69 -1.38 -1.44
CA LEU A 171 -10.45 -2.44 -0.45
C LEU A 171 -11.22 -2.21 0.84
N VAL A 172 -11.32 -0.95 1.25
CA VAL A 172 -12.15 -0.52 2.35
C VAL A 172 -13.46 0.00 1.77
N ASP A 173 -14.56 -0.69 2.03
CA ASP A 173 -15.91 -0.16 1.81
C ASP A 173 -16.31 0.70 3.02
N HIS A 174 -16.04 2.00 2.95
CA HIS A 174 -16.33 2.95 4.03
C HIS A 174 -16.70 4.32 3.44
N VAL A 175 -17.48 5.11 4.19
CA VAL A 175 -17.92 6.44 3.71
C VAL A 175 -16.74 7.34 3.29
N LEU A 176 -15.60 7.23 3.97
CA LEU A 176 -14.38 7.99 3.64
C LEU A 176 -13.76 7.55 2.31
N THR A 177 -13.71 6.26 1.99
CA THR A 177 -13.14 5.77 0.72
C THR A 177 -14.11 5.91 -0.44
N ALA A 178 -15.41 6.07 -0.15
CA ALA A 178 -16.42 6.45 -1.13
C ALA A 178 -16.41 7.95 -1.46
N GLU A 179 -16.20 8.82 -0.46
CA GLU A 179 -16.18 10.27 -0.63
C GLU A 179 -14.86 10.77 -1.25
N TYR A 180 -13.73 10.18 -0.86
CA TYR A 180 -12.42 10.64 -1.29
C TYR A 180 -11.85 9.76 -2.39
N PRO A 181 -11.43 10.35 -3.53
CA PRO A 181 -10.93 9.58 -4.67
C PRO A 181 -9.59 8.91 -4.39
N TYR A 182 -8.80 9.42 -3.45
CA TYR A 182 -7.51 8.88 -3.09
C TYR A 182 -7.45 8.63 -1.60
N HIS A 183 -6.80 7.54 -1.18
CA HIS A 183 -6.64 7.23 0.23
C HIS A 183 -5.44 6.33 0.48
N ILE A 184 -4.99 6.36 1.73
CA ILE A 184 -4.10 5.35 2.30
C ILE A 184 -4.89 4.62 3.38
N ALA A 185 -4.96 3.30 3.31
CA ALA A 185 -5.59 2.48 4.34
C ALA A 185 -4.51 1.67 5.08
N LEU A 186 -4.64 1.60 6.40
CA LEU A 186 -3.66 0.99 7.29
C LEU A 186 -4.36 -0.07 8.13
N PHE A 187 -3.86 -1.29 8.04
CA PHE A 187 -4.34 -2.44 8.80
C PHE A 187 -3.19 -2.95 9.66
N ILE A 188 -3.23 -2.58 10.94
CA ILE A 188 -2.20 -2.91 11.91
C ILE A 188 -2.83 -3.92 12.88
N PRO A 189 -2.26 -5.13 13.01
CA PRO A 189 -2.81 -6.15 13.91
C PRO A 189 -2.99 -5.64 15.33
N GLY A 190 -4.17 -5.89 15.90
CA GLY A 190 -4.52 -5.45 17.26
C GLY A 190 -4.91 -3.97 17.38
N GLN A 191 -5.00 -3.23 16.28
CA GLN A 191 -5.44 -1.83 16.25
C GLN A 191 -6.62 -1.65 15.30
N ALA A 192 -7.44 -0.63 15.55
CA ALA A 192 -8.51 -0.25 14.62
C ALA A 192 -7.89 0.16 13.26
N PRO A 193 -8.45 -0.27 12.12
CA PRO A 193 -8.01 0.18 10.82
C PRO A 193 -8.10 1.70 10.70
N ARG A 194 -7.20 2.29 9.91
CA ARG A 194 -7.11 3.74 9.74
C ARG A 194 -7.11 4.12 8.27
N VAL A 195 -7.76 5.23 7.95
CA VAL A 195 -7.81 5.78 6.60
C VAL A 195 -7.29 7.21 6.61
N ILE A 196 -6.39 7.51 5.68
CA ILE A 196 -5.92 8.87 5.37
C ILE A 196 -6.57 9.28 4.06
N PRO A 197 -7.73 9.97 4.09
CA PRO A 197 -8.43 10.40 2.89
C PRO A 197 -7.74 11.60 2.24
N MET A 198 -7.78 11.66 0.91
CA MET A 198 -7.21 12.74 0.10
C MET A 198 -8.15 13.13 -1.03
N ALA A 199 -8.46 14.43 -1.12
CA ALA A 199 -9.28 14.95 -2.21
C ALA A 199 -8.47 15.05 -3.52
N LEU A 200 -9.16 15.07 -4.67
CA LEU A 200 -8.52 15.10 -6.00
C LEU A 200 -7.51 16.25 -6.19
N LYS A 201 -7.74 17.38 -5.51
CA LYS A 201 -6.90 18.59 -5.63
C LYS A 201 -5.87 18.71 -4.51
N GLU A 202 -5.90 17.82 -3.53
CA GLU A 202 -4.94 17.79 -2.43
C GLU A 202 -3.61 17.18 -2.90
N PRO A 203 -2.47 17.62 -2.35
CA PRO A 203 -1.22 16.90 -2.53
C PRO A 203 -1.32 15.51 -1.89
N LEU A 204 -0.47 14.59 -2.33
CA LEU A 204 -0.28 13.31 -1.63
C LEU A 204 0.17 13.62 -0.19
N LYS A 205 -0.57 13.07 0.77
CA LYS A 205 -0.27 13.19 2.19
C LYS A 205 0.89 12.27 2.54
N SER A 206 1.85 12.79 3.31
CA SER A 206 2.89 11.99 3.94
C SER A 206 2.31 11.19 5.10
N PHE A 207 2.79 9.97 5.29
CA PHE A 207 2.30 9.09 6.34
C PHE A 207 3.45 8.34 7.01
N ALA A 208 3.16 7.83 8.20
CA ALA A 208 4.07 6.96 8.91
C ALA A 208 3.88 5.53 8.39
N LEU A 209 4.90 4.94 7.76
CA LEU A 209 4.90 3.53 7.39
C LEU A 209 5.05 2.69 8.66
N PRO A 210 4.04 1.87 9.02
CA PRO A 210 4.10 1.04 10.22
C PRO A 210 5.06 -0.15 10.07
N LEU A 211 5.84 -0.37 11.12
CA LEU A 211 6.66 -1.55 11.37
C LEU A 211 6.24 -2.15 12.74
N PRO A 212 6.65 -3.38 13.08
CA PRO A 212 6.23 -4.00 14.36
C PRO A 212 6.55 -3.19 15.62
N ASP A 213 7.70 -2.52 15.65
CA ASP A 213 8.25 -1.83 16.82
C ASP A 213 8.55 -0.35 16.59
N ASN A 214 8.27 0.17 15.39
CA ASN A 214 8.61 1.54 14.99
C ASN A 214 7.72 2.03 13.83
N VAL A 215 7.94 3.27 13.39
CA VAL A 215 7.37 3.82 12.16
C VAL A 215 8.44 4.54 11.34
N LEU A 216 8.21 4.66 10.03
CA LEU A 216 9.09 5.39 9.10
C LEU A 216 8.29 6.41 8.30
N GLY A 217 8.62 7.71 8.37
CA GLY A 217 7.93 8.73 7.57
C GLY A 217 8.22 8.62 6.07
N ILE A 218 7.17 8.67 5.23
CA ILE A 218 7.23 8.63 3.75
C ILE A 218 6.59 9.88 3.13
#